data_AF-A0A853GQB7-F1
#
_entry.id   AF-A0A853GQB7-F1
#
_cell.length_a   1.000
_cell.length_b   1.000
_cell.length_c   1.000
_cell.angle_alpha   90.00
_cell.angle_beta   90.00
_cell.angle_gamma   90.00
#
_symmetry.space_group_name_H-M   'P 1'
#
loop_
_entity.id
_entity.type
_entity.pdbx_description
1 polymer ?
#
loop_
_entity_poly.entity_id
_entity_poly.type
_entity_poly.pdbx_seq_one_letter_code
_entity_poly.pdbx_strand_id
1 'polypeptide(L)'
;MGIMLGNLTIEQAEERSGVTWPDALKEFMKDRHQPSATNVQPGKWHCFDAPFTLVCGDMETAQAIYDHLSKLGSDFKEQLQIALAE
;
A
#
# COMPACT_ATOMS: atom_id res chain seq x y z
N MET A 1 -1.03 -6.45 -21.26
CA MET A 1 -1.86 -6.42 -20.04
C MET A 1 -1.11 -7.17 -18.97
N GLY A 2 -0.59 -6.48 -17.96
CA GLY A 2 0.01 -7.13 -16.79
C GLY A 2 -1.11 -7.68 -15.92
N ILE A 3 -1.02 -8.94 -15.52
CA ILE A 3 -1.94 -9.51 -14.55
C ILE A 3 -1.55 -8.91 -13.20
N MET A 4 -2.40 -8.06 -12.62
CA MET A 4 -2.24 -7.57 -11.25
C MET A 4 -2.94 -8.57 -10.32
N LEU A 5 -2.16 -9.32 -9.55
CA LEU A 5 -2.68 -10.30 -8.60
C LEU A 5 -2.48 -9.78 -7.18
N GLY A 6 -3.44 -10.05 -6.31
CA GLY A 6 -3.32 -9.79 -4.88
C GLY A 6 -4.43 -8.93 -4.32
N ASN A 7 -4.51 -8.96 -2.99
CA ASN A 7 -5.28 -8.09 -2.12
C ASN A 7 -4.58 -8.15 -0.76
N LEU A 8 -3.32 -7.72 -0.74
CA LEU A 8 -2.45 -7.92 0.41
C LEU A 8 -2.98 -7.11 1.58
N THR A 9 -3.16 -7.79 2.71
CA THR A 9 -3.33 -7.09 3.97
C THR A 9 -2.03 -6.41 4.37
N ILE A 10 -2.11 -5.51 5.36
CA ILE A 10 -0.93 -4.85 5.95
C ILE A 10 0.11 -5.90 6.37
N GLU A 11 -0.32 -6.95 7.07
CA GLU A 11 0.55 -8.03 7.55
C GLU A 11 1.25 -8.77 6.41
N GLN A 12 0.55 -9.04 5.31
CA GLN A 12 1.16 -9.69 4.14
C GLN A 12 2.10 -8.74 3.40
N ALA A 13 1.79 -7.44 3.36
CA ALA A 13 2.67 -6.43 2.79
C ALA A 13 3.94 -6.23 3.65
N GLU A 14 3.84 -6.31 4.97
CA GLU A 14 4.98 -6.31 5.90
C GLU A 14 5.87 -7.55 5.67
N GLU A 15 5.28 -8.75 5.59
CA GLU A 15 6.02 -9.99 5.32
C GLU A 15 6.76 -9.92 3.97
N ARG A 16 6.10 -9.39 2.94
CA ARG A 16 6.69 -9.24 1.60
C ARG A 16 7.75 -8.15 1.55
N SER A 17 7.51 -7.00 2.17
CA SER A 17 8.48 -5.91 2.24
C SER A 17 9.67 -6.23 3.16
N GLY A 18 9.53 -7.20 4.06
CA GLY A 18 10.56 -7.57 5.03
C GLY A 18 10.76 -6.53 6.14
N VAL A 19 9.85 -5.55 6.26
CA VAL A 19 9.91 -4.49 7.25
C VAL A 19 8.60 -4.41 8.03
N THR A 20 8.72 -4.07 9.31
CA THR A 20 7.55 -3.77 10.15
C THR A 20 7.12 -2.32 9.92
N TRP A 21 5.87 -2.13 9.54
CA TRP A 21 5.28 -0.82 9.32
C TRP A 21 4.92 -0.17 10.67
N PRO A 22 5.05 1.17 10.79
CA PRO A 22 4.80 1.84 12.06
C PRO A 22 3.33 1.73 12.46
N ASP A 23 3.05 1.57 13.75
CA ASP A 23 1.68 1.35 14.27
C ASP A 23 0.69 2.45 13.85
N ALA A 24 1.14 3.71 13.83
CA ALA A 24 0.34 4.83 13.34
C ALA A 24 -0.11 4.65 11.87
N LEU A 25 0.78 4.12 11.01
CA LEU A 25 0.44 3.83 9.62
C LEU A 25 -0.53 2.65 9.54
N LYS A 26 -0.29 1.59 10.34
CA LYS A 26 -1.16 0.41 10.36
C LYS A 26 -2.58 0.78 10.81
N GLU A 27 -2.72 1.62 11.84
CA GLU A 27 -4.00 2.17 12.28
C GLU A 27 -4.66 3.03 11.19
N PHE A 28 -3.90 3.90 10.53
CA PHE A 28 -4.40 4.71 9.41
C PHE A 28 -4.92 3.82 8.27
N MET A 29 -4.20 2.75 7.94
CA MET A 29 -4.51 1.88 6.81
C MET A 29 -5.61 0.85 7.11
N LYS A 30 -5.79 0.43 8.36
CA LYS A 30 -6.72 -0.64 8.75
C LYS A 30 -8.16 -0.39 8.30
N ASP A 31 -8.70 0.79 8.56
CA ASP A 31 -10.07 1.17 8.17
C ASP A 31 -10.16 1.70 6.72
N ARG A 32 -9.01 1.86 6.07
CA ARG A 32 -8.89 2.41 4.71
C ARG A 32 -8.66 1.35 3.64
N HIS A 33 -8.55 0.08 4.03
CA HIS A 33 -8.37 -1.01 3.09
C HIS A 33 -9.61 -1.20 2.20
N GLN A 34 -9.40 -1.27 0.89
CA GLN A 34 -10.42 -1.63 -0.09
C GLN A 34 -10.02 -2.94 -0.78
N PRO A 35 -10.82 -4.01 -0.67
CA PRO A 35 -10.47 -5.31 -1.23
C PRO A 35 -10.50 -5.35 -2.76
N SER A 36 -11.23 -4.42 -3.39
CA SER A 36 -11.35 -4.30 -4.84
C SER A 36 -10.44 -3.19 -5.35
N ALA A 37 -9.56 -3.52 -6.28
CA ALA A 37 -8.74 -2.53 -7.00
C ALA A 37 -9.55 -1.67 -7.98
N THR A 38 -10.77 -2.08 -8.33
CA THR A 38 -11.64 -1.31 -9.21
C THR A 38 -12.17 -0.08 -8.49
N ASN A 39 -11.81 1.11 -8.97
CA ASN A 39 -12.26 2.40 -8.44
C ASN A 39 -11.98 2.55 -6.94
N VAL A 40 -10.69 2.58 -6.58
CA VAL A 40 -10.26 2.82 -5.19
C VAL A 40 -10.79 4.18 -4.74
N GLN A 41 -11.67 4.17 -3.75
CA GLN A 41 -12.34 5.40 -3.31
C GLN A 41 -11.35 6.36 -2.63
N PRO A 42 -11.62 7.68 -2.65
CA PRO A 42 -10.85 8.63 -1.86
C PRO A 42 -10.81 8.22 -0.38
N GLY A 43 -9.64 8.31 0.22
CA GLY A 43 -9.33 7.87 1.56
C GLY A 43 -9.08 6.37 1.69
N LYS A 44 -9.10 5.60 0.59
CA LYS A 44 -8.89 4.14 0.57
C LYS A 44 -7.62 3.75 -0.18
N TRP A 45 -7.17 2.52 0.07
CA TRP A 45 -6.04 1.92 -0.61
C TRP A 45 -6.27 0.43 -0.92
N HIS A 46 -5.55 -0.07 -1.92
CA HIS A 46 -5.49 -1.46 -2.31
C HIS A 46 -4.03 -1.85 -2.55
N CYS A 47 -3.61 -3.04 -2.12
CA CYS A 47 -2.23 -3.49 -2.34
C CYS A 47 -2.20 -4.76 -3.21
N PHE A 48 -1.56 -4.62 -4.37
CA PHE A 48 -1.26 -5.72 -5.26
C PHE A 48 -0.01 -6.45 -4.79
N ASP A 49 -0.03 -7.77 -4.94
CA ASP A 49 1.09 -8.66 -4.67
C ASP A 49 2.11 -8.62 -5.82
N ALA A 50 1.63 -8.73 -7.06
CA ALA A 50 2.46 -8.73 -8.25
C ALA A 50 1.82 -7.88 -9.36
N PRO A 51 2.47 -6.78 -9.79
CA PRO A 51 3.63 -6.12 -9.16
C PRO A 51 3.29 -5.62 -7.74
N PHE A 52 4.29 -5.52 -6.85
CA PHE A 52 4.08 -5.07 -5.45
C PHE A 52 3.77 -3.57 -5.43
N THR A 53 2.50 -3.25 -5.59
CA THR A 53 2.01 -1.89 -5.86
C THR A 53 0.84 -1.57 -4.96
N LEU A 54 0.97 -0.50 -4.20
CA LEU A 54 -0.08 0.07 -3.39
C LEU A 54 -0.78 1.18 -4.16
N VAL A 55 -2.06 0.97 -4.50
CA VAL A 55 -2.92 1.93 -5.17
C VAL A 55 -3.74 2.69 -4.14
N CYS A 56 -3.63 4.01 -4.12
CA CYS A 56 -4.42 4.90 -3.28
C CYS A 56 -5.52 5.59 -4.10
N GLY A 57 -6.68 5.82 -3.50
CA GLY A 57 -7.78 6.55 -4.16
C GLY A 57 -7.60 8.06 -4.25
N ASP A 58 -6.59 8.62 -3.58
CA ASP A 58 -6.30 10.05 -3.56
C ASP A 58 -4.84 10.33 -3.17
N MET A 59 -4.40 11.54 -3.48
CA MET A 59 -3.03 11.98 -3.21
C MET A 59 -2.74 12.17 -1.72
N GLU A 60 -3.71 12.53 -0.89
CA GLU A 60 -3.50 12.74 0.55
C GLU A 60 -3.18 11.40 1.24
N THR A 61 -3.92 10.34 0.91
CA THR A 61 -3.66 8.97 1.37
C THR A 61 -2.30 8.48 0.88
N ALA A 62 -1.97 8.70 -0.40
CA ALA A 62 -0.67 8.31 -0.96
C ALA A 62 0.49 9.02 -0.26
N GLN A 63 0.35 10.33 -0.02
CA GLN A 63 1.35 11.16 0.65
C GLN A 63 1.54 10.71 2.11
N ALA A 64 0.45 10.44 2.83
CA ALA A 64 0.51 9.95 4.20
C ALA A 64 1.27 8.62 4.30
N ILE A 65 0.92 7.65 3.44
CA ILE A 65 1.59 6.35 3.40
C ILE A 65 3.07 6.53 3.02
N TYR A 66 3.37 7.34 2.01
CA TYR A 66 4.74 7.63 1.59
C TYR A 66 5.58 8.28 2.69
N ASP A 67 5.06 9.23 3.47
CA ASP A 67 5.82 9.88 4.55
C ASP A 67 6.23 8.88 5.65
N HIS A 68 5.38 7.90 5.92
CA HIS A 68 5.69 6.82 6.85
C HIS A 68 6.67 5.80 6.25
N LEU A 69 6.44 5.35 5.02
CA LEU A 69 7.23 4.27 4.41
C LEU A 69 8.57 4.74 3.85
N SER A 70 8.69 5.98 3.39
CA SER A 70 9.96 6.53 2.86
C SER A 70 11.08 6.52 3.91
N LYS A 71 10.73 6.68 5.19
CA LYS A 71 11.67 6.58 6.33
C LYS A 71 12.22 5.17 6.51
N LEU A 72 11.45 4.16 6.11
CA LEU A 72 11.82 2.74 6.17
C LEU A 72 12.33 2.21 4.82
N GLY A 73 12.27 3.01 3.75
CA GLY A 73 12.54 2.56 2.37
C GLY A 73 13.91 1.92 2.14
N SER A 74 14.89 2.23 2.99
CA SER A 74 16.23 1.62 2.93
C SER A 74 16.28 0.19 3.46
N ASP A 75 15.30 -0.22 4.26
CA ASP A 75 15.19 -1.54 4.87
C ASP A 75 14.29 -2.49 4.07
N PHE A 76 13.60 -1.98 3.04
CA PHE A 76 12.71 -2.79 2.19
C PHE A 76 13.52 -3.83 1.40
N LYS A 77 13.12 -5.09 1.54
CA LYS A 77 13.68 -6.21 0.77
C LYS A 77 13.33 -6.12 -0.72
N GLU A 78 12.16 -5.56 -1.04
CA GLU A 78 11.64 -5.42 -2.39
C GLU A 78 11.02 -4.03 -2.58
N GLN A 79 11.09 -3.49 -3.80
CA GLN A 79 10.57 -2.16 -4.10
C GLN A 79 9.03 -2.15 -4.04
N LEU A 80 8.47 -1.44 -3.06
CA LEU A 80 7.05 -1.10 -3.02
C LEU A 80 6.79 0.12 -3.92
N GLN A 81 5.84 0.00 -4.84
CA GLN A 81 5.38 1.13 -5.64
C GLN A 81 4.11 1.73 -5.05
N ILE A 82 3.97 3.05 -5.09
CA ILE A 82 2.73 3.75 -4.73
C ILE A 82 2.16 4.37 -6.00
N ALA A 83 0.91 4.07 -6.31
CA ALA A 83 0.18 4.56 -7.46
C ALA A 83 -1.13 5.23 -7.02
N LEU A 84 -1.67 6.11 -7.84
CA LEU A 84 -2.98 6.70 -7.66
C LEU A 84 -3.99 5.94 -8.53
N ALA A 85 -5.19 5.68 -7.98
CA ALA A 85 -6.32 5.24 -8.79
C ALA A 85 -6.80 6.45 -9.60
N GLU A 86 -6.68 6.34 -10.93
CA GLU A 86 -7.26 7.28 -11.89
C GLU A 86 -8.74 7.01 -12.16
#